data_AF-A0A4Y2GXJ4-F1
#
_entry.id   AF-A0A4Y2GXJ4-F1
#
_cell.length_a   1.000
_cell.length_b   1.000
_cell.length_c   1.000
_cell.angle_alpha   90.00
_cell.angle_beta   90.00
_cell.angle_gamma   90.00
#
_symmetry.space_group_name_H-M   'P 1'
#
loop_
_entity.id
_entity.type
_entity.pdbx_description
1 polymer ?
#
loop_
_entity_poly.entity_id
_entity_poly.type
_entity_poly.pdbx_seq_one_letter_code
_entity_poly.pdbx_strand_id
1 'polypeptide(L)' 'MHFFSAGGRIDHSHHFNNAHRALVDTLALEDAVMVALEMTKPEDTLMVVTSDHSHVFAFGGYPKRGNPIL' A
#
# COMPACT_ATOMS: atom_id res chain seq x y z
N MET A 1 -16.85 -15.78 -8.66
CA MET A 1 -17.07 -14.41 -8.14
C MET A 1 -15.76 -13.66 -8.24
N HIS A 2 -15.76 -12.39 -8.65
CA HIS A 2 -14.56 -11.56 -8.77
C HIS A 2 -14.74 -10.31 -7.89
N PHE A 3 -13.68 -9.88 -7.22
CA PHE A 3 -13.68 -8.76 -6.28
C PHE A 3 -12.47 -7.86 -6.56
N PHE A 4 -12.67 -6.56 -6.42
CA PHE A 4 -11.64 -5.53 -6.63
C PHE A 4 -11.64 -4.56 -5.46
N SER A 5 -10.46 -4.24 -4.95
CA SER A 5 -10.22 -3.24 -3.90
C SER A 5 -9.07 -2.33 -4.32
N ALA A 6 -9.17 -1.02 -4.06
CA ALA A 6 -8.19 -0.03 -4.48
C ALA A 6 -7.83 0.95 -3.36
N GLY A 7 -6.53 1.09 -3.08
CA GLY A 7 -5.96 2.13 -2.21
C GLY A 7 -5.78 3.47 -2.93
N GLY A 8 -6.79 3.95 -3.67
CA GLY A 8 -6.64 5.04 -4.65
C GLY A 8 -6.15 6.40 -4.10
N ARG A 9 -6.15 6.61 -2.78
CA ARG A 9 -5.65 7.85 -2.16
C ARG A 9 -4.12 7.89 -1.99
N ILE A 10 -3.44 6.75 -2.14
CA ILE A 10 -1.96 6.68 -2.17
C ILE A 10 -1.42 7.58 -3.29
N ASP A 11 -2.01 7.46 -4.49
CA ASP A 11 -1.70 8.28 -5.68
C ASP A 11 -1.90 9.78 -5.42
N HIS A 12 -3.09 10.17 -4.95
CA HIS A 12 -3.41 11.56 -4.63
C HIS A 12 -2.40 12.15 -3.64
N SER A 13 -2.05 11.40 -2.59
CA SER A 13 -1.09 11.85 -1.58
C SER A 13 0.32 12.04 -2.17
N HIS A 14 0.75 11.18 -3.09
CA HIS A 14 2.02 11.38 -3.81
C HIS A 14 1.98 12.58 -4.77
N HIS A 15 0.86 12.85 -5.45
CA HIS A 15 0.70 14.06 -6.24
C HIS A 15 0.78 15.37 -5.44
N PHE A 16 0.44 15.32 -4.14
CA PHE A 16 0.63 16.43 -3.21
C PHE A 16 2.00 16.42 -2.50
N ASN A 17 2.94 15.54 -2.89
CA ASN A 17 4.22 15.32 -2.22
C ASN A 17 4.07 15.06 -0.70
N ASN A 18 2.97 14.45 -0.28
CA ASN A 18 2.67 14.15 1.12
C ASN A 18 2.98 12.68 1.43
N ALA A 19 4.26 12.39 1.68
CA ALA A 19 4.73 11.04 1.97
C ALA A 19 4.04 10.42 3.19
N HIS A 20 3.75 11.22 4.23
CA HIS A 20 3.06 10.72 5.43
C HIS A 20 1.70 10.14 5.08
N ARG A 21 0.85 10.87 4.35
CA ARG A 21 -0.47 10.36 3.96
C ARG A 21 -0.38 9.21 2.97
N ALA A 22 0.55 9.26 2.02
CA ALA A 22 0.72 8.18 1.05
C ALA A 22 1.09 6.86 1.74
N LEU A 23 1.99 6.89 2.73
CA LEU A 23 2.37 5.72 3.51
C LEU A 23 1.24 5.25 4.44
N VAL A 24 0.49 6.16 5.07
CA VAL A 24 -0.67 5.79 5.89
C VAL A 24 -1.78 5.14 5.05
N ASP A 25 -2.09 5.68 3.87
CA ASP A 25 -3.08 5.08 2.97
C ASP A 25 -2.59 3.72 2.41
N THR A 26 -1.26 3.52 2.29
CA THR A 26 -0.67 2.22 1.95
C THR A 26 -0.89 1.19 3.05
N LEU A 27 -0.77 1.58 4.33
CA LEU A 27 -1.09 0.70 5.46
C LEU A 27 -2.56 0.30 5.46
N ALA A 28 -3.47 1.22 5.13
CA ALA A 28 -4.89 0.88 5.02
C ALA A 28 -5.19 -0.14 3.89
N LEU A 29 -4.41 -0.11 2.80
CA LEU A 29 -4.48 -1.14 1.76
C LEU A 29 -3.95 -2.49 2.27
N GLU A 30 -2.88 -2.48 3.04
CA GLU A 30 -2.34 -3.69 3.68
C GLU A 30 -3.34 -4.31 4.66
N ASP A 31 -3.99 -3.52 5.50
CA ASP A 31 -5.08 -3.97 6.37
C ASP A 31 -6.20 -4.67 5.57
N ALA A 32 -6.60 -4.10 4.43
CA ALA A 32 -7.63 -4.70 3.58
C ALA A 32 -7.19 -6.03 2.95
N VAL A 33 -5.90 -6.15 2.58
CA VAL A 33 -5.31 -7.41 2.10
C VAL A 33 -5.32 -8.46 3.20
N MET A 34 -4.93 -8.09 4.43
CA MET A 34 -4.92 -8.99 5.58
C MET A 34 -6.31 -9.51 5.91
N VAL A 35 -7.33 -8.64 5.93
CA VAL A 35 -8.72 -9.06 6.10
C VAL A 35 -9.16 -10.00 4.98
N ALA A 36 -8.80 -9.73 3.72
CA ALA A 36 -9.15 -10.61 2.61
C ALA A 36 -8.49 -11.99 2.73
N LEU A 37 -7.25 -12.06 3.23
CA LEU A 37 -6.55 -13.32 3.51
C LEU A 37 -7.26 -14.12 4.61
N GLU A 38 -7.72 -13.47 5.67
CA GLU A 38 -8.47 -14.13 6.76
C GLU A 38 -9.85 -14.64 6.29
N MET A 39 -10.46 -13.96 5.32
CA MET A 39 -11.79 -14.29 4.81
C MET A 39 -11.79 -15.34 3.67
N THR A 40 -10.63 -15.73 3.15
CA THR A 40 -10.52 -16.60 1.96
C THR A 40 -9.60 -17.79 2.18
N LYS A 41 -9.72 -18.77 1.29
CA LYS A 41 -8.90 -20.00 1.31
C LYS A 41 -7.93 -19.97 0.13
N PRO A 42 -6.60 -20.10 0.35
CA PRO A 42 -5.61 -20.05 -0.72
C PRO A 42 -5.79 -21.14 -1.79
N GLU A 43 -6.39 -22.28 -1.44
CA GLU A 43 -6.59 -23.40 -2.36
C GLU A 43 -7.57 -23.06 -3.49
N ASP A 44 -8.53 -22.17 -3.20
CA ASP A 44 -9.62 -21.83 -4.11
C ASP A 44 -9.65 -20.33 -4.49
N THR A 45 -8.72 -19.52 -3.94
CA THR A 45 -8.66 -18.07 -4.12
C THR A 45 -7.27 -17.61 -4.56
N LEU A 46 -7.18 -17.07 -5.77
CA LEU A 46 -5.99 -16.33 -6.23
C LEU A 46 -6.13 -14.87 -5.85
N MET A 47 -5.17 -14.35 -5.07
CA MET A 47 -5.04 -12.94 -4.74
C MET A 47 -3.85 -12.32 -5.48
N VAL A 48 -4.07 -11.17 -6.11
CA VAL A 48 -3.02 -10.40 -6.79
C VAL A 48 -3.05 -8.98 -6.24
N VAL A 49 -1.90 -8.51 -5.78
CA VAL A 49 -1.70 -7.12 -5.33
C VAL A 49 -0.70 -6.47 -6.29
N THR A 50 -1.06 -5.32 -6.84
CA THR A 50 -0.22 -4.57 -7.79
C THR A 50 -0.49 -3.08 -7.66
N SER A 51 0.41 -2.27 -8.21
CA SER A 51 0.15 -0.88 -8.58
C SER A 51 -0.24 -0.78 -10.04
N ASP A 52 -1.02 0.22 -10.41
CA ASP A 52 -1.21 0.67 -11.80
C ASP A 52 0.03 1.41 -12.33
N HIS A 53 0.67 2.22 -11.47
CA HIS A 53 1.97 2.83 -11.71
C HIS A 53 2.68 3.23 -10.41
N SER A 54 3.94 3.64 -10.51
CA SER A 54 4.70 4.21 -9.38
C SER A 54 4.63 5.75 -9.39
N HIS A 55 5.36 6.37 -8.47
CA HIS A 55 5.61 7.81 -8.39
C HIS A 55 7.11 8.08 -8.32
N VAL A 56 7.51 9.34 -8.51
CA VAL A 56 8.89 9.82 -8.34
C VAL A 56 9.35 9.86 -6.86
N PHE A 57 8.67 9.14 -5.98
CA PHE A 57 9.03 9.02 -4.57
C PHE A 57 10.37 8.31 -4.42
N ALA A 58 11.29 8.92 -3.67
CA ALA A 58 12.59 8.35 -3.36
C ALA A 58 12.78 8.26 -1.85
N PHE A 59 13.28 7.13 -1.39
CA PHE A 59 13.69 6.92 0.00
C PHE A 59 15.21 6.86 0.06
N GLY A 60 15.85 7.83 0.72
CA GLY A 60 17.30 8.00 0.67
C GLY A 60 17.90 8.73 1.87
N GLY A 61 19.20 9.03 1.78
CA GLY A 61 20.02 9.56 2.87
C GLY A 61 20.82 8.48 3.61
N TYR A 62 21.34 8.81 4.80
CA TYR A 62 22.08 7.87 5.66
C TYR A 62 21.43 7.72 7.06
N PRO A 63 20.12 7.41 7.16
CA PRO A 63 19.48 7.21 8.45
C PRO A 63 20.02 5.95 9.14
N LYS A 64 20.11 5.99 10.47
CA LYS A 64 20.40 4.80 11.27
C LYS A 64 19.18 3.88 11.29
N ARG A 65 19.40 2.58 11.50
CA ARG A 65 18.31 1.61 11.70
C ARG A 65 17.41 2.07 12.86
N GLY A 66 16.10 2.05 12.64
CA GLY A 66 15.10 2.46 13.62
C GLY A 66 14.78 3.95 13.62
N ASN A 67 15.43 4.76 12.78
CA ASN A 67 14.99 6.15 12.57
C ASN A 67 13.58 6.16 11.95
N PRO A 68 12.66 6.99 12.49
CA PRO A 68 11.33 7.15 11.92
C PRO A 68 11.37 7.64 10.48
N ILE A 69 10.49 7.09 9.65
CA ILE A 69 10.22 7.59 8.28
C ILE A 69 9.04 8.59 8.25
N LEU A 70 8.30 8.69 9.37
CA LEU A 70 7.17 9.59 9.61
C LEU A 70 7.47 10.51 10.79
#